data_AF-A0A7W0LZY4-F1
#
_entry.id   AF-A0A7W0LZY4-F1
#
_cell.length_a   1.000
_cell.length_b   1.000
_cell.length_c   1.000
_cell.angle_alpha   90.00
_cell.angle_beta   90.00
_cell.angle_gamma   90.00
#
_symmetry.space_group_name_H-M   'P 1'
#
loop_
_entity.id
_entity.type
_entity.pdbx_description
1 polymer ?
#
loop_
_entity_poly.entity_id
_entity_poly.type
_entity_poly.pdbx_seq_one_letter_code
_entity_poly.pdbx_strand_id
1 'polypeptide(L)' 'YGDITTSILPLSEYFYAEGYHQQYLAKNPAGYCGIGGTGVSCPIGLAS' A
#
# COMPACT_ATOMS: atom_id res chain seq x y z
N TYR A 1 5.63 -20.25 -1.13
CA TYR A 1 5.67 -18.78 -1.35
C TYR A 1 7.02 -18.43 -1.94
N GLY A 2 7.10 -17.33 -2.69
CA GLY A 2 8.38 -16.79 -3.16
C GLY A 2 9.02 -15.86 -2.13
N ASP A 3 10.21 -15.37 -2.45
CA ASP A 3 10.91 -14.38 -1.63
C ASP A 3 10.14 -13.05 -1.57
N ILE A 4 10.32 -12.32 -0.47
CA ILE A 4 9.76 -10.97 -0.30
C ILE A 4 10.49 -10.02 -1.24
N THR A 5 9.74 -9.29 -2.08
CA THR A 5 10.28 -8.38 -3.10
C THR A 5 10.29 -6.91 -2.67
N THR A 6 10.16 -6.63 -1.37
CA THR A 6 10.11 -5.26 -0.84
C THR A 6 11.49 -4.59 -0.91
N SER A 7 11.57 -3.42 -1.56
CA SER A 7 12.79 -2.62 -1.62
C SER A 7 12.89 -1.66 -0.43
N ILE A 8 14.04 -1.66 0.26
CA ILE A 8 14.33 -0.78 1.40
C ILE A 8 15.61 -0.01 1.10
N LEU A 9 15.48 1.29 0.84
CA LEU A 9 16.58 2.18 0.48
C LEU A 9 16.32 3.59 1.06
N PRO A 10 17.36 4.40 1.28
CA PRO A 10 17.19 5.82 1.61
C PRO A 10 16.44 6.57 0.49
N LEU A 11 15.67 7.59 0.87
CA LEU A 11 15.01 8.47 -0.09
C LEU A 11 16.05 9.33 -0.81
N SER A 12 16.06 9.31 -2.15
CA SER A 12 16.88 10.22 -2.96
C SER A 12 16.14 11.53 -3.25
N GLU A 13 15.01 11.44 -3.96
CA GLU A 13 14.17 12.56 -4.37
C GLU A 13 12.69 12.14 -4.30
N TYR A 14 11.81 13.10 -4.04
CA TYR A 14 10.35 12.88 -3.99
C TYR A 14 9.64 13.95 -4.80
N PHE A 15 8.84 13.51 -5.77
CA PHE A 15 8.04 14.38 -6.63
C PHE A 15 6.57 14.19 -6.31
N TYR A 16 5.85 15.30 -6.16
CA TYR A 16 4.39 15.26 -6.02
C TYR A 16 3.76 14.78 -7.33
N ALA A 17 2.83 13.84 -7.21
CA ALA A 17 1.91 13.53 -8.29
C ALA A 17 0.94 14.70 -8.52
N GLU A 18 0.35 14.76 -9.71
CA GLU A 18 -0.62 15.76 -10.13
C GLU A 18 -1.80 15.89 -9.15
N GLY A 19 -2.39 17.09 -9.06
CA GLY A 19 -3.43 17.39 -8.07
C GLY A 19 -4.68 16.50 -8.12
N TYR A 20 -4.95 15.84 -9.25
CA TYR A 20 -6.05 14.90 -9.38
C TYR A 20 -5.80 13.59 -8.62
N HIS A 21 -4.54 13.17 -8.48
CA HIS A 21 -4.15 11.97 -7.71
C HIS A 21 -4.26 12.20 -6.21
N GLN A 22 -4.10 13.45 -5.77
CA GLN A 22 -4.16 13.81 -4.37
C GLN A 22 -5.56 13.55 -3.82
N GLN A 23 -5.65 12.76 -2.75
CA GLN A 23 -6.91 12.37 -2.12
C GLN A 23 -7.93 11.74 -3.10
N TYR A 24 -7.45 10.98 -4.09
CA TYR A 24 -8.28 10.43 -5.17
C TYR A 24 -9.51 9.67 -4.66
N LEU A 25 -9.36 8.78 -3.67
CA LEU A 25 -10.47 7.98 -3.13
C LEU A 25 -11.47 8.80 -2.30
N ALA A 26 -11.04 9.92 -1.71
CA ALA A 26 -11.97 10.84 -1.04
C ALA A 26 -12.82 11.61 -2.06
N LYS A 27 -12.22 11.96 -3.21
CA LYS A 27 -12.91 12.61 -4.34
C LYS A 27 -13.79 11.62 -5.13
N ASN A 28 -13.40 10.35 -5.18
CA ASN A 28 -14.09 9.27 -5.89
C ASN A 28 -14.36 8.11 -4.92
N PRO A 29 -15.43 8.16 -4.11
CA PRO A 29 -15.70 7.13 -3.10
C PRO A 29 -15.93 5.72 -3.67
N ALA A 30 -16.45 5.62 -4.90
CA ALA A 30 -16.59 4.37 -5.65
C ALA A 30 -15.41 4.16 -6.65
N GLY A 31 -14.34 4.94 -6.50
CA GLY A 31 -13.14 4.85 -7.31
C GLY A 31 -12.36 3.57 -7.01
N TYR A 32 -11.48 3.21 -7.94
CA TYR A 32 -10.70 1.99 -7.81
C TYR A 32 -9.62 2.13 -6.73
N CYS A 33 -9.70 1.31 -5.68
CA CYS A 33 -8.68 1.23 -4.61
C CYS A 33 -7.55 0.25 -4.96
N GLY A 34 -7.89 -0.92 -5.50
CA GLY A 34 -6.91 -1.94 -5.91
C GLY A 34 -6.13 -2.63 -4.78
N ILE A 35 -6.44 -2.33 -3.51
CA ILE A 35 -5.81 -3.00 -2.36
C ILE A 35 -6.58 -4.29 -2.05
N GLY A 36 -5.96 -5.44 -2.36
CA GLY A 36 -6.49 -6.78 -2.04
C GLY A 36 -5.86 -7.45 -0.81
N GLY A 37 -4.79 -6.85 -0.25
CA GLY A 37 -4.00 -7.47 0.82
C GLY A 37 -3.30 -8.77 0.38
N THR A 38 -2.63 -9.43 1.32
CA THR A 38 -1.91 -10.70 1.07
C THR A 38 -2.76 -11.94 1.36
N GLY A 39 -3.96 -11.77 1.93
CA GLY A 39 -4.85 -12.87 2.31
C GLY A 39 -4.34 -13.75 3.46
N VAL A 40 -3.20 -13.40 4.08
CA VAL A 40 -2.66 -14.12 5.24
C VAL A 40 -2.96 -13.37 6.53
N SER A 41 -3.30 -14.12 7.58
CA SER A 41 -3.43 -13.56 8.92
C SER A 41 -2.04 -13.38 9.54
N CYS A 42 -1.83 -12.28 10.27
CA CYS A 42 -0.62 -12.08 11.05
C CYS A 42 -0.74 -12.92 12.34
N PRO A 43 0.14 -13.90 12.58
CA PRO A 43 0.04 -14.76 13.77
C PRO A 43 0.43 -14.06 15.08
N ILE A 44 0.80 -12.78 15.04
CA ILE A 44 1.09 -11.99 16.24
C ILE A 44 -0.20 -11.91 17.07
N GLY A 45 -0.17 -12.52 18.26
CA GLY A 45 -1.32 -12.63 19.17
C GLY A 45 -2.07 -13.96 19.14
N LEU A 46 -1.69 -14.91 18.28
CA LEU A 46 -2.27 -16.28 18.23
C LEU A 46 -1.44 -17.34 18.94
N ALA A 47 -0.20 -17.03 19.33
CA ALA A 47 0.59 -17.87 20.24
C ALA A 47 0.36 -17.39 21.68
N SER A 48 -0.36 -18.21 22.47
CA SER A 48 -0.32 -18.19 23.94
C SER A 48 0.77 -19.12 24.43
#